data_AF-M5C975-F1
#
_entry.id   AF-M5C975-F1
#
_cell.length_a   1.000
_cell.length_b   1.000
_cell.length_c   1.000
_cell.angle_alpha   90.00
_cell.angle_beta   90.00
_cell.angle_gamma   90.00
#
_symmetry.space_group_name_H-M   'P 1'
#
loop_
_entity.id
_entity.type
_entity.pdbx_description
1 polymer ?
#
loop_
_entity_poly.entity_id
_entity_poly.type
_entity_poly.pdbx_seq_one_letter_code
_entity_poly.pdbx_strand_id
1 'polypeptide(L)'
;MIKDGNFNSGSPGWLEFEDIGNGEIHLYGKITGLSSGKHGIHVHEFGDLTGGCASVGTHFNPAKKNHGGPQAAERHVGDLGNIEAGSNGEATVDIYDKVISFSGENSILAAKMTLA
;
A
#
# COMPACT_ATOMS: atom_id res chain seq x y z
N MET A 1 4.44 5.13 -5.08
CA MET A 1 4.96 4.91 -6.46
C MET A 1 4.38 3.60 -6.97
N ILE A 2 4.03 3.50 -8.25
CA ILE A 2 3.49 2.26 -8.82
C ILE A 2 4.67 1.44 -9.37
N LYS A 3 4.69 0.14 -9.06
CA LYS A 3 5.75 -0.84 -9.36
C LYS A 3 5.51 -1.53 -10.71
N ASP A 4 4.46 -1.17 -11.45
CA ASP A 4 4.03 -1.76 -12.73
C ASP A 4 5.00 -1.49 -13.92
N GLY A 5 6.30 -1.44 -13.67
CA GLY A 5 7.31 -1.47 -14.71
C GLY A 5 7.49 -0.15 -15.49
N ASN A 6 6.84 0.94 -15.10
CA ASN A 6 7.05 2.26 -15.69
C ASN A 6 7.45 3.28 -14.64
N PHE A 7 8.77 3.39 -14.39
CA PHE A 7 9.38 4.34 -13.44
C PHE A 7 9.17 5.83 -13.81
N ASN A 8 8.41 6.13 -14.87
CA ASN A 8 8.06 7.48 -15.31
C ASN A 8 6.56 7.79 -15.27
N SER A 9 5.65 6.86 -14.94
CA SER A 9 4.23 7.20 -14.88
C SER A 9 3.89 7.77 -13.51
N GLY A 10 4.01 9.09 -13.39
CA GLY A 10 3.25 9.86 -12.43
C GLY A 10 1.78 9.62 -12.67
N SER A 11 1.22 8.56 -12.10
CA SER A 11 -0.21 8.38 -11.90
C SER A 11 -0.67 9.47 -10.96
N PRO A 12 -1.32 10.53 -11.46
CA PRO A 12 -1.80 11.57 -10.58
C PRO A 12 -2.89 10.96 -9.70
N GLY A 13 -2.78 11.22 -8.41
CA GLY A 13 -3.62 10.61 -7.42
C GLY A 13 -3.24 11.09 -6.03
N TRP A 14 -4.13 10.82 -5.09
CA TRP A 14 -3.91 11.11 -3.68
C TRP A 14 -4.37 9.90 -2.89
N LEU A 15 -3.69 9.65 -1.78
CA LEU A 15 -4.01 8.60 -0.82
C LEU A 15 -3.80 9.19 0.57
N GLU A 16 -4.78 9.03 1.42
CA GLU A 16 -4.77 9.46 2.81
C GLU A 16 -4.94 8.25 3.72
N PHE A 17 -4.27 8.30 4.87
CA PHE A 17 -4.48 7.35 5.96
C PHE A 17 -5.09 8.14 7.12
N GLU A 18 -6.20 7.63 7.66
CA GLU A 18 -6.87 8.18 8.82
C GLU A 18 -6.96 7.11 9.91
N ASP A 19 -6.61 7.46 11.15
CA ASP A 19 -6.94 6.63 12.30
C ASP A 19 -8.39 6.91 12.68
N ILE A 20 -9.27 5.96 12.38
CA ILE A 20 -10.72 6.09 12.63
C ILE A 20 -11.11 5.56 14.02
N GLY A 21 -10.12 5.23 14.86
CA GLY A 21 -10.30 4.70 16.20
C GLY A 21 -10.43 3.17 16.24
N ASN A 22 -10.47 2.62 17.47
CA ASN A 22 -10.55 1.18 17.74
C ASN A 22 -9.41 0.34 17.12
N GLY A 23 -8.25 0.96 16.87
CA GLY A 23 -7.11 0.30 16.24
C GLY A 23 -7.31 0.00 14.76
N GLU A 24 -8.15 0.77 14.07
CA GLU A 24 -8.43 0.62 12.65
C GLU A 24 -7.98 1.87 11.89
N ILE A 25 -7.24 1.65 10.80
CA ILE A 25 -6.81 2.68 9.87
C ILE A 25 -7.65 2.59 8.61
N HIS A 26 -8.15 3.73 8.14
CA HIS A 26 -8.81 3.89 6.86
C HIS A 26 -7.81 4.45 5.85
N LEU A 27 -7.55 3.69 4.78
CA LEU A 27 -6.79 4.14 3.62
C LEU A 27 -7.78 4.43 2.48
N TYR A 28 -7.82 5.68 2.04
CA TYR A 28 -8.73 6.10 0.99
C TYR A 28 -8.09 7.08 0.00
N GLY A 29 -8.67 7.16 -1.19
CA GLY A 29 -8.27 8.13 -2.19
C GLY A 29 -8.54 7.67 -3.62
N LYS A 30 -7.81 8.26 -4.57
CA LYS A 30 -7.97 7.99 -5.99
C LYS A 30 -6.63 7.94 -6.68
N ILE A 31 -6.43 6.89 -7.49
CA ILE A 31 -5.26 6.71 -8.35
C ILE A 31 -5.73 6.68 -9.79
N THR A 32 -5.01 7.34 -10.70
CA THR A 32 -5.33 7.35 -12.13
C THR A 32 -4.14 6.92 -12.97
N GLY A 33 -4.33 6.61 -14.26
CA GLY A 33 -3.23 6.17 -15.12
C GLY A 33 -2.77 4.72 -14.89
N LEU A 34 -3.61 3.91 -14.24
CA LEU A 34 -3.38 2.46 -14.10
C LEU A 34 -3.86 1.71 -15.34
N SER A 35 -3.26 0.56 -15.64
CA SER A 35 -3.89 -0.38 -16.57
C SER A 35 -5.18 -0.93 -15.97
N SER A 36 -6.17 -1.31 -16.78
CA SER A 36 -7.39 -1.92 -16.23
C SER A 36 -7.08 -3.25 -15.55
N GLY A 37 -7.74 -3.52 -14.43
CA GLY A 37 -7.60 -4.76 -13.67
C GLY A 37 -7.23 -4.54 -12.20
N LYS A 38 -6.83 -5.62 -11.55
CA LYS A 38 -6.43 -5.61 -10.13
C LYS A 38 -4.95 -5.27 -9.99
N HIS A 39 -4.66 -4.41 -9.02
CA HIS A 39 -3.33 -3.95 -8.67
C HIS A 39 -3.10 -4.14 -7.18
N GLY A 40 -1.99 -4.77 -6.82
CA GLY A 40 -1.60 -4.97 -5.43
C GLY A 40 -1.24 -3.64 -4.78
N ILE A 41 -1.66 -3.43 -3.53
CA ILE A 41 -1.30 -2.24 -2.76
C ILE A 41 -0.58 -2.66 -1.49
N HIS A 42 0.62 -2.13 -1.28
CA HIS A 42 1.52 -2.58 -0.21
C HIS A 42 2.23 -1.42 0.48
N VAL A 43 2.43 -1.54 1.79
CA VAL A 43 3.39 -0.75 2.55
C VAL A 43 4.72 -1.50 2.61
N HIS A 44 5.81 -0.82 2.28
CA HIS A 44 7.18 -1.29 2.21
C HIS A 44 8.03 -0.72 3.34
N GLU A 45 9.07 -1.47 3.70
CA GLU A 45 9.89 -1.23 4.89
C GLU A 45 10.54 0.16 4.93
N PHE A 46 11.01 0.68 3.79
CA PHE A 46 11.83 1.89 3.78
C PHE A 46 11.19 3.10 3.11
N GLY A 47 11.38 4.23 3.79
CA GLY A 47 11.30 5.62 3.33
C GLY A 47 12.05 5.99 2.05
N ASP A 48 12.90 5.11 1.53
CA ASP A 48 13.98 5.47 0.60
C ASP A 48 13.55 5.40 -0.87
N LEU A 49 13.64 6.54 -1.56
CA LEU A 49 13.31 6.69 -2.97
C LEU A 49 14.56 6.97 -3.83
N THR A 50 15.76 6.96 -3.26
CA THR A 50 17.01 7.32 -3.96
C THR A 50 17.30 6.43 -5.16
N GLY A 51 16.88 5.16 -5.11
CA GLY A 51 16.93 4.19 -6.22
C GLY A 51 15.55 3.82 -6.78
N GLY A 52 14.53 4.67 -6.59
CA GLY A 52 13.16 4.38 -7.00
C GLY A 52 12.55 3.20 -6.23
N CYS A 53 11.70 2.40 -6.88
CA CYS A 53 11.02 1.27 -6.23
C CYS A 53 11.96 0.13 -5.80
N ALA A 54 13.22 0.13 -6.22
CA ALA A 54 14.20 -0.84 -5.74
C ALA A 54 14.68 -0.51 -4.31
N SER A 55 14.62 0.76 -3.92
CA SER A 55 15.12 1.23 -2.61
C SER A 55 14.10 1.14 -1.48
N VAL A 56 12.81 0.93 -1.77
CA VAL A 56 11.77 0.86 -0.72
C VAL A 56 11.82 -0.43 0.10
N GLY A 57 12.62 -1.43 -0.32
CA GLY A 57 12.76 -2.71 0.38
C GLY A 57 11.61 -3.69 0.12
N THR A 58 11.45 -4.67 1.01
CA THR A 58 10.36 -5.66 0.95
C THR A 58 9.07 -5.12 1.58
N HIS A 59 7.99 -5.91 1.53
CA HIS A 59 6.76 -5.58 2.25
C HIS A 59 7.07 -5.41 3.74
N PHE A 60 6.45 -4.43 4.39
CA PHE A 60 6.66 -4.14 5.80
C PHE A 60 6.19 -5.33 6.65
N ASN A 61 7.14 -5.99 7.33
CA ASN A 61 6.93 -7.26 8.01
C ASN A 61 7.71 -7.36 9.33
N PRO A 62 7.39 -6.52 10.34
CA PRO A 62 8.08 -6.54 11.64
C PRO A 62 7.93 -7.91 12.35
N ALA A 63 6.82 -8.61 12.11
CA ALA A 63 6.51 -9.90 12.71
C ALA A 63 7.10 -11.12 11.98
N LYS A 64 7.84 -10.93 10.87
CA LYS A 64 8.47 -11.99 10.06
C LYS A 64 7.51 -13.12 9.65
N LYS A 65 6.28 -12.75 9.28
CA LYS A 65 5.24 -13.66 8.80
C LYS A 65 5.39 -13.94 7.30
N ASN A 66 4.69 -14.95 6.79
CA ASN A 66 4.53 -15.13 5.35
C ASN A 66 3.57 -14.10 4.74
N HIS A 67 3.67 -13.90 3.43
CA HIS A 67 2.73 -13.07 2.67
C HIS A 67 1.31 -13.65 2.72
N GLY A 68 0.32 -12.78 2.77
CA GLY A 68 -1.09 -13.19 2.75
C GLY A 68 -2.02 -12.08 2.29
N GLY A 69 -3.28 -12.42 2.01
CA GLY A 69 -4.31 -11.43 1.76
C GLY A 69 -4.66 -10.64 3.04
N PRO A 70 -5.32 -9.47 2.93
CA PRO A 70 -5.58 -8.59 4.07
C PRO A 70 -6.43 -9.23 5.19
N GLN A 71 -7.23 -10.24 4.86
CA GLN A 71 -8.07 -11.00 5.79
C GLN A 71 -7.42 -12.31 6.28
N ALA A 72 -6.19 -12.62 5.83
CA ALA A 72 -5.48 -13.81 6.27
C ALA A 72 -4.98 -13.63 7.71
N ALA A 73 -5.09 -14.69 8.52
CA ALA A 73 -4.55 -14.70 9.88
C ALA A 73 -3.02 -14.52 9.91
N GLU A 74 -2.36 -15.01 8.85
CA GLU A 74 -0.94 -14.80 8.59
C GLU A 74 -0.79 -13.95 7.31
N ARG A 75 -0.18 -12.78 7.46
CA ARG A 75 0.17 -11.85 6.39
C ARG A 75 1.28 -10.91 6.87
N HIS A 76 1.94 -10.21 5.95
CA HIS A 76 2.75 -9.06 6.33
C HIS A 76 1.86 -7.91 6.83
N VAL A 77 2.40 -7.03 7.66
CA VAL A 77 1.70 -5.82 8.11
C VAL A 77 1.37 -4.92 6.93
N GLY A 78 2.27 -4.83 5.95
CA GLY A 78 2.07 -4.03 4.74
C GLY A 78 1.20 -4.66 3.65
N ASP A 79 0.63 -5.85 3.84
CA ASP A 79 -0.18 -6.52 2.80
C ASP A 79 -1.64 -6.01 2.82
N LEU A 80 -1.96 -4.99 2.01
CA LEU A 80 -3.27 -4.34 2.02
C LEU A 80 -4.24 -4.89 0.95
N GLY A 81 -3.81 -5.87 0.16
CA GLY A 81 -4.63 -6.53 -0.85
C GLY A 81 -4.54 -5.86 -2.21
N ASN A 82 -5.66 -5.70 -2.90
CA ASN A 82 -5.71 -5.14 -4.25
C ASN A 82 -6.75 -4.02 -4.35
N ILE A 83 -6.45 -3.04 -5.19
CA ILE A 83 -7.42 -2.09 -5.73
C ILE A 83 -7.77 -2.48 -7.16
N GLU A 84 -8.88 -1.97 -7.69
CA GLU A 84 -9.32 -2.30 -9.04
C GLU A 84 -9.45 -1.04 -9.89
N ALA A 85 -8.73 -1.03 -11.00
CA ALA A 85 -8.75 0.04 -11.98
C ALA A 85 -9.72 -0.28 -13.12
N GLY A 86 -10.63 0.66 -13.39
CA GLY A 86 -11.54 0.58 -14.52
C GLY A 86 -10.84 0.72 -15.88
N SER A 87 -11.61 0.63 -16.97
CA SER A 87 -11.10 0.83 -18.33
C SER A 87 -10.62 2.26 -18.60
N ASN A 88 -11.03 3.22 -17.79
CA ASN A 88 -10.53 4.60 -17.78
C ASN A 88 -9.20 4.75 -17.03
N GLY A 89 -8.65 3.67 -16.47
CA GLY A 89 -7.40 3.66 -15.71
C GLY A 89 -7.49 4.32 -14.34
N GLU A 90 -8.70 4.50 -13.81
CA GLU A 90 -8.93 5.05 -12.47
C GLU A 90 -9.29 3.94 -11.48
N ALA A 91 -8.71 4.00 -10.28
CA ALA A 91 -9.06 3.18 -9.14
C ALA A 91 -9.41 4.06 -7.95
N THR A 92 -10.56 3.79 -7.34
CA THR A 92 -10.91 4.32 -6.01
C THR A 92 -10.32 3.39 -4.97
N VAL A 93 -9.65 3.98 -3.97
CA VAL A 93 -9.12 3.25 -2.82
C VAL A 93 -10.06 3.49 -1.64
N ASP A 94 -10.49 2.40 -1.02
CA ASP A 94 -11.34 2.39 0.17
C ASP A 94 -11.05 1.10 0.95
N ILE A 95 -10.08 1.17 1.87
CA ILE A 95 -9.52 0.01 2.57
C ILE A 95 -9.52 0.28 4.08
N TYR A 96 -10.03 -0.67 4.85
CA TYR A 96 -10.00 -0.66 6.31
C TYR A 96 -9.08 -1.75 6.82
N ASP A 97 -8.10 -1.40 7.65
CA ASP A 97 -7.07 -2.31 8.12
C ASP A 97 -6.80 -2.16 9.63
N LYS A 98 -6.78 -3.29 10.35
CA LYS A 98 -6.57 -3.33 11.81
C LYS A 98 -5.16 -3.75 12.23
N VAL A 99 -4.25 -3.93 11.27
CA VAL A 99 -2.89 -4.41 11.54
C VAL A 99 -1.89 -3.28 11.39
N ILE A 100 -2.01 -2.43 10.36
CA ILE A 100 -1.23 -1.19 10.28
C ILE A 100 -1.62 -0.23 11.41
N SER A 101 -0.67 0.58 11.86
CA SER A 101 -0.89 1.60 12.88
C SER A 101 -0.04 2.83 12.60
N PHE A 102 -0.30 3.93 13.30
CA PHE A 102 0.62 5.07 13.37
C PHE A 102 1.60 4.98 14.55
N SER A 103 1.51 3.94 15.39
CA SER A 103 2.39 3.77 16.54
C SER A 103 2.76 2.31 16.79
N GLY A 104 3.73 2.08 17.69
CA GLY A 104 4.19 0.74 18.04
C GLY A 104 4.97 0.04 16.91
N GLU A 105 5.12 -1.28 17.04
CA GLU A 105 5.91 -2.11 16.10
C GLU A 105 5.32 -2.16 14.70
N ASN A 106 4.00 -1.93 14.56
CA ASN A 106 3.30 -1.88 13.28
C ASN A 106 3.17 -0.45 12.72
N SER A 107 3.92 0.53 13.27
CA SER A 107 3.85 1.91 12.80
C SER A 107 4.32 2.04 11.35
N ILE A 108 3.49 2.64 10.50
CA ILE A 108 3.81 2.91 9.09
C ILE A 108 4.35 4.33 8.85
N LEU A 109 4.58 5.13 9.90
CA LEU A 109 5.01 6.53 9.75
C LEU A 109 6.41 6.69 9.13
N ALA A 110 7.28 5.68 9.25
CA ALA A 110 8.59 5.64 8.61
C ALA A 110 8.62 4.85 7.30
N ALA A 111 7.49 4.27 6.89
CA ALA A 111 7.37 3.33 5.79
C ALA A 111 6.95 4.04 4.47
N LYS A 112 7.04 3.34 3.33
CA LYS A 112 6.56 3.85 2.02
C LYS A 112 5.51 2.96 1.40
N MET A 113 4.59 3.55 0.66
CA MET A 113 3.57 2.80 -0.07
C MET A 113 3.92 2.65 -1.55
N THR A 114 3.74 1.44 -2.07
CA THR A 114 3.78 1.16 -3.50
C THR A 114 2.54 0.40 -3.96
N LEU A 115 2.13 0.66 -5.20
CA LEU A 115 1.19 -0.17 -5.94
C LEU A 115 1.99 -1.16 -6.79
N ALA A 116 1.52 -2.35 -7.11
CA ALA A 116 2.26 -3.37 -7.87
C ALA A 116 1.36 -4.30 -8.70
#